data_AF-M2R9G5-F1
#
_entry.id   AF-M2R9G5-F1
#
_cell.length_a   1.000
_cell.length_b   1.000
_cell.length_c   1.000
_cell.angle_alpha   90.00
_cell.angle_beta   90.00
_cell.angle_gamma   90.00
#
_symmetry.space_group_name_H-M   'P 1'
#
loop_
_entity.id
_entity.type
_entity.pdbx_description
1 polymer ?
#
loop_
_entity_poly.entity_id
_entity_poly.type
_entity_poly.pdbx_seq_one_letter_code
_entity_poly.pdbx_strand_id
1 'polypeptide(L)'
;MYDPNADPAVLGYDPAGLDSFYGPTQYAFTRQPLNYHLYTKPRPETLAHRYFISDDTREELTRRSEATQTAPPPGLNLPEDLQGYHTLAPLEHHEPDKRRRFVTWYSTVYRAINSKDGVPYALRRIENFRLMQQSAFTAIEAWSRVRHPNIVSVREAFTTRSFSDNSLVVVHDYHPDSHTLYEAHLQALYVPYQMPKHPKPGTIPERTMWSYVIQIANAIRAVHDAGLAVRIVDVTKILITGKNRVRLSACGIVDVLMHEAQADVAFLQQEDLVMFGQLLMQLACGATSVIHNPPKAMELFARFYSADLQKVTMFLIGTPEPRKNIGQVFDMVGSRLLAEMDEMQTAADRLEGELMSELENGRLVRLLCKFGFINERPEFARESRWSETGDRYIIKLFRDYVFHQVDEQGNPVVNLTHVLTCLNKLDAGTDERIMLISRDEQSCLVVSYKEIKACIESAFSELSRR
;
A
#
# COMPACT_ATOMS: atom_id res chain seq x y z
N MET A 1 -17.97 -14.12 -25.93
CA MET A 1 -18.81 -15.13 -25.26
C MET A 1 -17.88 -16.21 -24.76
N TYR A 2 -17.85 -16.43 -23.45
CA TYR A 2 -17.00 -17.42 -22.79
C TYR A 2 -17.88 -18.66 -22.55
N ASP A 3 -17.49 -19.81 -23.09
CA ASP A 3 -18.20 -21.08 -22.87
C ASP A 3 -17.57 -21.81 -21.67
N PRO A 4 -18.29 -21.95 -20.55
CA PRO A 4 -17.76 -22.56 -19.33
C PRO A 4 -17.65 -24.10 -19.39
N ASN A 5 -17.98 -24.75 -20.52
CA ASN A 5 -17.96 -26.21 -20.66
C ASN A 5 -16.90 -26.75 -21.64
N ALA A 6 -15.87 -25.98 -21.97
CA ALA A 6 -14.77 -26.49 -22.79
C ALA A 6 -13.94 -27.53 -22.03
N ASP A 7 -13.92 -28.76 -22.55
CA ASP A 7 -13.20 -29.92 -22.02
C ASP A 7 -11.68 -29.68 -21.99
N PRO A 8 -10.99 -29.74 -20.83
CA PRO A 8 -9.56 -29.44 -20.71
C PRO A 8 -8.64 -30.44 -21.42
N ALA A 9 -9.18 -31.53 -21.99
CA ALA A 9 -8.40 -32.56 -22.69
C ALA A 9 -7.88 -32.15 -24.08
N VAL A 10 -8.23 -30.97 -24.60
CA VAL A 10 -7.79 -30.50 -25.94
C VAL A 10 -6.37 -29.91 -25.94
N LEU A 11 -5.74 -29.71 -24.78
CA LEU A 11 -4.42 -29.07 -24.66
C LEU A 11 -3.25 -30.02 -24.38
N GLY A 12 -3.41 -31.34 -24.52
CA GLY A 12 -2.29 -32.28 -24.44
C GLY A 12 -1.48 -32.20 -23.12
N TYR A 13 -2.14 -31.81 -22.03
CA TYR A 13 -1.54 -31.69 -20.71
C TYR A 13 -1.63 -33.05 -20.01
N ASP A 14 -0.52 -33.78 -19.94
CA ASP A 14 -0.40 -34.98 -19.10
C ASP A 14 0.10 -34.56 -17.70
N PRO A 15 -0.76 -34.53 -16.67
CA PRO A 15 -0.37 -34.09 -15.34
C PRO A 15 0.45 -35.14 -14.58
N ALA A 16 0.57 -36.38 -15.06
CA ALA A 16 1.20 -37.47 -14.32
C ALA A 16 2.75 -37.49 -14.40
N GLY A 17 3.36 -36.67 -15.26
CA GLY A 17 4.80 -36.71 -15.52
C GLY A 17 5.69 -35.82 -14.64
N LEU A 18 5.12 -34.85 -13.90
CA LEU A 18 5.88 -33.84 -13.14
C LEU A 18 5.80 -33.99 -11.61
N ASP A 19 4.89 -34.80 -11.09
CA ASP A 19 4.57 -34.87 -9.66
C ASP A 19 5.65 -35.54 -8.79
N SER A 20 6.67 -36.16 -9.37
CA SER A 20 7.68 -36.89 -8.58
C SER A 20 8.86 -36.03 -8.09
N PHE A 21 8.96 -34.76 -8.50
CA PHE A 21 10.06 -33.84 -8.07
C PHE A 21 9.62 -32.63 -7.27
N TYR A 22 8.32 -32.36 -7.17
CA TYR A 22 7.76 -31.22 -6.46
C TYR A 22 6.76 -31.67 -5.40
N GLY A 23 7.24 -32.34 -4.35
CA GLY A 23 6.46 -32.49 -3.13
C GLY A 23 6.17 -31.11 -2.50
N PRO A 24 5.07 -30.93 -1.76
CA PRO A 24 4.79 -29.70 -1.03
C PRO A 24 5.67 -29.65 0.23
N THR A 25 6.99 -29.61 0.06
CA THR A 25 7.87 -29.11 1.10
C THR A 25 7.56 -27.63 1.25
N GLN A 26 6.99 -27.24 2.39
CA GLN A 26 6.91 -25.84 2.79
C GLN A 26 8.34 -25.29 2.87
N TYR A 27 8.84 -24.79 1.75
CA TYR A 27 10.06 -24.00 1.73
C TYR A 27 9.72 -22.71 2.47
N ALA A 28 10.11 -22.64 3.74
CA ALA A 28 10.37 -21.37 4.39
C ALA A 28 11.56 -20.75 3.64
N PHE A 29 11.28 -20.09 2.51
CA PHE A 29 12.28 -19.32 1.80
C PHE A 29 12.79 -18.26 2.77
N THR A 30 14.04 -18.39 3.20
CA THR A 30 14.77 -17.35 3.92
C THR A 30 14.82 -16.13 2.99
N ARG A 31 13.87 -15.21 3.15
CA ARG A 31 13.86 -13.96 2.39
C ARG A 31 15.11 -13.18 2.78
N GLN A 32 15.94 -12.86 1.79
CA GLN A 32 17.09 -12.01 2.01
C GLN A 32 16.62 -10.61 2.42
N PRO A 33 17.30 -9.95 3.37
CA PRO A 33 16.96 -8.60 3.77
C PRO A 33 17.02 -7.64 2.58
N LEU A 34 16.17 -6.61 2.60
CA LEU A 34 16.16 -5.53 1.62
C LEU A 34 17.54 -4.90 1.49
N ASN A 35 18.20 -5.21 0.39
CA ASN A 35 19.27 -4.39 -0.14
C ASN A 35 18.66 -3.63 -1.32
N TYR A 36 18.09 -2.44 -1.06
CA TYR A 36 17.46 -1.60 -2.08
C TYR A 36 18.37 -1.37 -3.31
N HIS A 37 19.69 -1.34 -3.10
CA HIS A 37 20.73 -1.25 -4.13
C HIS A 37 20.88 -2.51 -5.01
N LEU A 38 20.29 -3.66 -4.62
CA LEU A 38 20.23 -4.89 -5.42
C LEU A 38 19.00 -4.95 -6.33
N TYR A 39 17.89 -4.29 -5.96
CA TYR A 39 16.72 -4.16 -6.82
C TYR A 39 16.97 -3.16 -7.96
N THR A 40 17.72 -2.09 -7.67
CA THR A 40 18.17 -1.13 -8.68
C THR A 40 19.55 -0.59 -8.32
N LYS A 41 20.53 -0.69 -9.22
CA LYS A 41 21.73 0.16 -9.14
C LYS A 41 21.33 1.63 -9.41
N PRO A 42 22.08 2.62 -8.89
CA PRO A 42 21.86 4.02 -9.24
C PRO A 42 21.75 4.15 -10.76
N ARG A 43 20.65 4.74 -11.24
CA ARG A 43 20.42 4.92 -12.67
C ARG A 43 21.54 5.81 -13.22
N PRO A 44 22.13 5.50 -14.40
CA PRO A 44 22.95 6.46 -15.10
C PRO A 44 22.17 7.77 -15.26
N GLU A 45 22.79 8.93 -15.03
CA GLU A 45 22.12 10.24 -15.03
C GLU A 45 21.34 10.51 -16.33
N THR A 46 21.76 9.88 -17.44
CA THR A 46 21.11 9.94 -18.76
C THR A 46 19.73 9.27 -18.82
N LEU A 47 19.39 8.37 -17.88
CA LEU A 47 18.11 7.65 -17.79
C LEU A 47 17.22 8.15 -16.65
N ALA A 48 17.66 9.19 -15.93
CA ALA A 48 17.16 9.48 -14.59
C ALA A 48 15.74 10.06 -14.52
N HIS A 49 15.15 10.62 -15.59
CA HIS A 49 14.06 11.58 -15.37
C HIS A 49 12.75 11.48 -16.17
N ARG A 50 12.46 10.50 -17.04
CA ARG A 50 11.18 10.56 -17.80
C ARG A 50 10.41 9.28 -18.13
N TYR A 51 10.97 8.08 -17.94
CA TYR A 51 10.34 6.86 -18.50
C TYR A 51 9.74 5.90 -17.47
N PHE A 52 10.07 6.08 -16.19
CA PHE A 52 9.67 5.16 -15.13
C PHE A 52 9.33 5.96 -13.89
N ILE A 53 8.60 5.33 -12.98
CA ILE A 53 8.31 5.91 -11.65
C ILE A 53 9.56 6.44 -10.94
N SER A 54 9.32 7.47 -10.12
CA SER A 54 10.33 8.04 -9.22
C SER A 54 10.84 7.01 -8.20
N ASP A 55 12.09 7.17 -7.78
CA ASP A 55 12.71 6.26 -6.81
C ASP A 55 12.01 6.30 -5.44
N ASP A 56 11.57 7.48 -5.00
CA ASP A 56 10.78 7.63 -3.77
C ASP A 56 9.49 6.78 -3.81
N THR A 57 8.73 6.88 -4.90
CA THR A 57 7.48 6.14 -5.08
C THR A 57 7.75 4.64 -5.18
N ARG A 58 8.77 4.25 -5.94
CA ARG A 58 9.20 2.86 -6.09
C ARG A 58 9.56 2.24 -4.74
N GLU A 59 10.39 2.92 -3.94
CA GLU A 59 10.83 2.43 -2.64
C GLU A 59 9.68 2.33 -1.65
N GLU A 60 8.78 3.32 -1.62
CA GLU A 60 7.57 3.28 -0.81
C GLU A 60 6.66 2.10 -1.20
N LEU A 61 6.38 1.90 -2.49
CA LEU A 61 5.55 0.79 -2.97
C LEU A 61 6.21 -0.58 -2.72
N THR A 62 7.53 -0.66 -2.85
CA THR A 62 8.29 -1.90 -2.56
C THR A 62 8.18 -2.27 -1.09
N ARG A 63 8.39 -1.31 -0.17
CA ARG A 63 8.22 -1.53 1.27
C ARG A 63 6.82 -2.01 1.62
N ARG A 64 5.79 -1.39 1.03
CA ARG A 64 4.38 -1.80 1.23
C ARG A 64 4.10 -3.21 0.71
N SER A 65 4.62 -3.55 -0.47
CA SER A 65 4.49 -4.88 -1.06
C SER A 65 5.13 -5.94 -0.17
N GLU A 66 6.33 -5.67 0.35
CA GLU A 66 7.01 -6.58 1.25
C GLU A 66 6.27 -6.74 2.58
N ALA A 67 5.85 -5.64 3.22
CA ALA A 67 5.08 -5.69 4.47
C ALA A 67 3.82 -6.57 4.35
N THR A 68 3.19 -6.58 3.17
CA THR A 68 2.04 -7.43 2.85
C THR A 68 2.40 -8.92 2.78
N GLN A 69 3.64 -9.24 2.39
CA GLN A 69 4.13 -10.59 2.17
C GLN A 69 5.02 -11.10 3.31
N THR A 70 5.25 -10.31 4.36
CA THR A 70 6.08 -10.70 5.50
C THR A 70 5.52 -11.94 6.18
N ALA A 71 6.36 -12.98 6.27
CA ALA A 71 6.07 -14.19 7.01
C ALA A 71 6.25 -13.97 8.51
N PRO A 72 5.51 -14.69 9.37
CA PRO A 72 5.74 -14.64 10.81
C PRO A 72 7.15 -15.11 11.17
N PRO A 73 7.77 -14.54 12.22
CA PRO A 73 8.97 -15.10 12.82
C PRO A 73 8.79 -16.58 13.21
N PRO A 74 9.80 -17.44 13.01
CA PRO A 74 9.73 -18.84 13.42
C PRO A 74 9.56 -18.97 14.94
N GLY A 75 8.90 -20.03 15.39
CA GLY A 75 8.70 -20.33 16.82
C GLY A 75 7.49 -19.64 17.46
N LEU A 76 6.72 -18.86 16.71
CA LEU A 76 5.42 -18.38 17.17
C LEU A 76 4.38 -19.49 16.98
N ASN A 77 3.73 -19.91 18.07
CA ASN A 77 2.63 -20.89 18.05
C ASN A 77 1.33 -20.23 17.56
N LEU A 78 1.31 -19.75 16.32
CA LEU A 78 0.14 -19.13 15.71
C LEU A 78 -0.79 -20.19 15.12
N PRO A 79 -2.11 -20.00 15.16
CA PRO A 79 -3.07 -20.85 14.45
C PRO A 79 -2.80 -20.87 12.94
N GLU A 80 -2.97 -22.03 12.31
CA GLU A 80 -2.88 -22.16 10.83
C GLU A 80 -4.07 -21.49 10.13
N ASP A 81 -5.28 -21.68 10.67
CA ASP A 81 -6.51 -21.02 10.23
C ASP A 81 -7.27 -20.40 11.41
N LEU A 82 -7.91 -19.28 11.12
CA LEU A 82 -8.72 -18.52 12.05
C LEU A 82 -9.97 -17.98 11.36
N GLN A 83 -11.03 -18.80 11.27
CA GLN A 83 -12.31 -18.40 10.64
C GLN A 83 -12.12 -18.00 9.16
N GLY A 84 -11.29 -18.73 8.42
CA GLY A 84 -10.98 -18.43 7.02
C GLY A 84 -9.87 -17.39 6.83
N TYR A 85 -9.18 -16.98 7.90
CA TYR A 85 -7.96 -16.19 7.84
C TYR A 85 -6.72 -17.06 8.10
N HIS A 86 -5.72 -16.98 7.24
CA HIS A 86 -4.49 -17.76 7.34
C HIS A 86 -3.23 -16.89 7.17
N THR A 87 -2.05 -17.51 7.29
CA THR A 87 -0.73 -16.83 7.17
C THR A 87 -0.61 -15.63 8.12
N LEU A 88 -0.96 -15.83 9.39
CA LEU A 88 -0.90 -14.80 10.41
C LEU A 88 0.56 -14.35 10.62
N ALA A 89 0.79 -13.03 10.62
CA ALA A 89 2.08 -12.43 10.94
C ALA A 89 1.87 -11.27 11.93
N PRO A 90 2.50 -11.27 13.11
CA PRO A 90 2.40 -10.14 14.03
C PRO A 90 2.92 -8.86 13.40
N LEU A 91 2.16 -7.77 13.54
CA LEU A 91 2.56 -6.44 13.06
C LEU A 91 3.39 -5.66 14.09
N GLU A 92 3.35 -6.10 15.35
CA GLU A 92 4.09 -5.47 16.44
C GLU A 92 5.32 -6.31 16.77
N HIS A 93 6.43 -5.65 17.15
CA HIS A 93 7.60 -6.38 17.64
C HIS A 93 7.27 -7.09 18.94
N HIS A 94 7.37 -8.42 18.91
CA HIS A 94 7.10 -9.28 20.04
C HIS A 94 8.29 -9.27 21.00
N GLU A 95 8.37 -8.27 21.87
CA GLU A 95 9.23 -8.32 23.05
C GLU A 95 8.51 -9.09 24.16
N PRO A 96 9.03 -10.25 24.63
CA PRO A 96 8.35 -11.12 25.61
C PRO A 96 7.90 -10.37 26.88
N ASP A 97 8.66 -9.35 27.29
CA ASP A 97 8.42 -8.60 28.53
C ASP A 97 7.53 -7.35 28.33
N LYS A 98 7.20 -6.98 27.09
CA LYS A 98 6.43 -5.75 26.78
C LYS A 98 5.15 -6.04 26.02
N ARG A 99 4.24 -6.76 26.68
CA ARG A 99 2.88 -6.95 26.17
C ARG A 99 2.13 -5.61 26.13
N ARG A 100 1.65 -5.24 24.94
CA ARG A 100 0.87 -4.01 24.74
C ARG A 100 -0.54 -4.17 25.30
N ARG A 101 -1.02 -3.12 25.96
CA ARG A 101 -2.37 -3.04 26.51
C ARG A 101 -3.29 -2.23 25.60
N PHE A 102 -4.53 -2.68 25.49
CA PHE A 102 -5.66 -1.99 24.90
C PHE A 102 -6.68 -1.75 26.02
N VAL A 103 -6.74 -0.51 26.51
CA VAL A 103 -7.47 -0.18 27.73
C VAL A 103 -6.93 -1.05 28.89
N THR A 104 -7.68 -2.05 29.35
CA THR A 104 -7.29 -2.97 30.43
C THR A 104 -6.83 -4.34 29.93
N TRP A 105 -7.10 -4.70 28.67
CA TRP A 105 -6.77 -6.01 28.10
C TRP A 105 -5.42 -6.02 27.40
N TYR A 106 -4.82 -7.19 27.27
CA TYR A 106 -3.69 -7.38 26.35
C TYR A 106 -4.20 -7.51 24.92
N SER A 107 -3.47 -6.91 23.99
CA SER A 107 -3.83 -6.92 22.58
C SER A 107 -2.60 -7.14 21.71
N THR A 108 -2.82 -7.83 20.59
CA THR A 108 -1.82 -8.02 19.53
C THR A 108 -2.51 -7.85 18.19
N VAL A 109 -1.82 -7.26 17.23
CA VAL A 109 -2.33 -7.11 15.86
C VAL A 109 -1.57 -8.04 14.93
N TYR A 110 -2.30 -8.79 14.12
CA TYR A 110 -1.75 -9.67 13.09
C TYR A 110 -2.18 -9.20 11.71
N ARG A 111 -1.30 -9.29 10.73
CA ARG A 111 -1.68 -9.38 9.31
C ARG A 111 -2.14 -10.80 9.05
N ALA A 112 -3.25 -11.01 8.36
CA ALA A 112 -3.66 -12.32 7.87
C ALA A 112 -4.22 -12.19 6.44
N ILE A 113 -4.23 -13.28 5.69
CA ILE A 113 -4.85 -13.35 4.36
C ILE A 113 -6.23 -14.00 4.51
N ASN A 114 -7.25 -13.39 3.92
CA ASN A 114 -8.58 -14.00 3.85
C ASN A 114 -8.63 -15.03 2.71
N SER A 115 -9.12 -16.22 3.01
CA SER A 115 -9.14 -17.35 2.06
C SER A 115 -10.08 -17.15 0.88
N LYS A 116 -11.09 -16.27 1.00
CA LYS A 116 -12.12 -16.07 -0.02
C LYS A 116 -11.70 -15.07 -1.09
N ASP A 117 -11.07 -13.97 -0.69
CA ASP A 117 -10.70 -12.87 -1.61
C ASP A 117 -9.18 -12.76 -1.84
N GLY A 118 -8.35 -13.44 -1.05
CA GLY A 118 -6.90 -13.37 -1.13
C GLY A 118 -6.30 -12.04 -0.65
N VAL A 119 -7.11 -11.19 -0.01
CA VAL A 119 -6.70 -9.83 0.41
C VAL A 119 -6.14 -9.87 1.85
N PRO A 120 -5.10 -9.08 2.15
CA PRO A 120 -4.59 -8.94 3.51
C PRO A 120 -5.49 -8.07 4.40
N TYR A 121 -5.66 -8.50 5.66
CA TYR A 121 -6.42 -7.80 6.70
C TYR A 121 -5.61 -7.67 8.00
N ALA A 122 -5.96 -6.67 8.80
CA ALA A 122 -5.41 -6.46 10.14
C ALA A 122 -6.37 -7.03 11.18
N LEU A 123 -5.95 -8.08 11.88
CA LEU A 123 -6.72 -8.76 12.92
C LEU A 123 -6.22 -8.27 14.28
N ARG A 124 -7.00 -7.41 14.94
CA ARG A 124 -6.71 -7.06 16.33
C ARG A 124 -7.31 -8.11 17.25
N ARG A 125 -6.44 -8.88 17.90
CA ARG A 125 -6.79 -9.82 18.97
C ARG A 125 -6.82 -9.09 20.30
N ILE A 126 -7.86 -9.37 21.08
CA ILE A 126 -7.97 -9.06 22.51
C ILE A 126 -7.90 -10.38 23.26
N GLU A 127 -6.87 -10.53 24.08
CA GLU A 127 -6.59 -11.77 24.81
C GLU A 127 -7.47 -11.94 26.04
N ASN A 128 -7.76 -13.18 26.40
CA ASN A 128 -8.52 -13.57 27.58
C ASN A 128 -9.90 -12.88 27.71
N PHE A 129 -10.53 -12.57 26.58
CA PHE A 129 -11.87 -11.99 26.52
C PHE A 129 -12.92 -13.08 26.29
N ARG A 130 -13.93 -13.13 27.17
CA ARG A 130 -15.12 -13.97 27.01
C ARG A 130 -16.30 -13.09 26.66
N LEU A 131 -16.87 -13.32 25.48
CA LEU A 131 -18.09 -12.66 25.07
C LEU A 131 -19.27 -13.20 25.88
N MET A 132 -20.00 -12.30 26.53
CA MET A 132 -21.18 -12.65 27.34
C MET A 132 -22.46 -12.67 26.51
N GLN A 133 -22.59 -11.74 25.56
CA GLN A 133 -23.80 -11.54 24.75
C GLN A 133 -23.44 -11.40 23.28
N GLN A 134 -24.05 -12.19 22.41
CA GLN A 134 -23.83 -12.09 20.95
C GLN A 134 -24.30 -10.75 20.37
N SER A 135 -25.27 -10.08 21.01
CA SER A 135 -25.75 -8.76 20.61
C SER A 135 -24.66 -7.69 20.61
N ALA A 136 -23.53 -7.89 21.29
CA ALA A 136 -22.39 -6.98 21.23
C ALA A 136 -21.83 -6.81 19.81
N PHE A 137 -22.01 -7.80 18.93
CA PHE A 137 -21.58 -7.69 17.53
C PHE A 137 -22.49 -6.80 16.67
N THR A 138 -23.66 -6.36 17.17
CA THR A 138 -24.51 -5.39 16.46
C THR A 138 -23.77 -4.08 16.19
N ALA A 139 -22.88 -3.67 17.10
CA ALA A 139 -22.03 -2.49 16.90
C ALA A 139 -21.07 -2.69 15.72
N ILE A 140 -20.52 -3.90 15.55
CA ILE A 140 -19.63 -4.23 14.42
C ILE A 140 -20.39 -4.15 13.09
N GLU A 141 -21.65 -4.59 13.04
CA GLU A 141 -22.48 -4.42 11.85
C GLU A 141 -22.70 -2.94 11.51
N ALA A 142 -22.93 -2.07 12.50
CA ALA A 142 -23.03 -0.63 12.28
C ALA A 142 -21.70 -0.05 11.76
N TRP A 143 -20.58 -0.40 12.40
CA TRP A 143 -19.25 0.04 12.00
C TRP A 143 -18.84 -0.44 10.59
N SER A 144 -19.28 -1.62 10.16
CA SER A 144 -19.01 -2.14 8.81
C SER A 144 -19.63 -1.30 7.69
N ARG A 145 -20.64 -0.48 8.01
CA ARG A 145 -21.29 0.45 7.07
C ARG A 145 -20.60 1.80 7.00
N VAL A 146 -19.77 2.16 7.98
CA VAL A 146 -19.03 3.42 8.01
C VAL A 146 -17.85 3.32 7.05
N ARG A 147 -17.88 4.10 5.97
CA ARG A 147 -16.78 4.20 4.99
C ARG A 147 -16.25 5.62 4.96
N HIS A 148 -15.00 5.79 5.37
CA HIS A 148 -14.36 7.11 5.41
C HIS A 148 -12.85 6.99 5.18
N PRO A 149 -12.22 7.88 4.39
CA PRO A 149 -10.79 7.79 4.07
C PRO A 149 -9.86 7.83 5.30
N ASN A 150 -10.29 8.48 6.40
CA ASN A 150 -9.56 8.62 7.66
C ASN A 150 -10.02 7.64 8.76
N ILE A 151 -10.76 6.59 8.41
CA ILE A 151 -11.13 5.49 9.32
C ILE A 151 -10.66 4.19 8.68
N VAL A 152 -9.96 3.35 9.43
CA VAL A 152 -9.66 1.99 8.97
C VAL A 152 -10.96 1.19 9.06
N SER A 153 -11.46 0.70 7.92
CA SER A 153 -12.77 0.04 7.85
C SER A 153 -12.80 -1.17 8.76
N VAL A 154 -13.85 -1.27 9.59
CA VAL A 154 -14.17 -2.49 10.35
C VAL A 154 -14.87 -3.46 9.40
N ARG A 155 -14.44 -4.73 9.38
CA ARG A 155 -15.00 -5.74 8.48
C ARG A 155 -15.93 -6.69 9.22
N GLU A 156 -15.41 -7.34 10.25
CA GLU A 156 -16.15 -8.30 11.05
C GLU A 156 -15.47 -8.48 12.41
N ALA A 157 -16.12 -9.23 13.29
CA ALA A 157 -15.53 -9.65 14.55
C ALA A 157 -16.04 -11.03 14.94
N PHE A 158 -15.22 -11.79 15.65
CA PHE A 158 -15.56 -13.12 16.11
C PHE A 158 -14.77 -13.48 17.38
N THR A 159 -15.27 -14.46 18.12
CA THR A 159 -14.53 -15.08 19.22
C THR A 159 -13.85 -16.36 18.77
N THR A 160 -12.69 -16.67 19.35
CA THR A 160 -11.92 -17.86 19.00
C THR A 160 -11.24 -18.47 20.22
N ARG A 161 -10.93 -19.77 20.12
CA ARG A 161 -10.05 -20.50 21.04
C ARG A 161 -8.77 -21.02 20.41
N SER A 162 -8.53 -20.71 19.13
CA SER A 162 -7.38 -21.23 18.39
C SER A 162 -6.04 -20.78 18.97
N PHE A 163 -5.99 -19.65 19.69
CA PHE A 163 -4.79 -19.17 20.37
C PHE A 163 -4.59 -19.77 21.78
N SER A 164 -5.30 -20.84 22.14
CA SER A 164 -5.31 -21.50 23.46
C SER A 164 -5.88 -20.67 24.63
N ASP A 165 -6.51 -19.54 24.36
CA ASP A 165 -7.32 -18.76 25.31
C ASP A 165 -8.68 -18.39 24.70
N ASN A 166 -9.58 -17.76 25.47
CA ASN A 166 -10.76 -17.13 24.85
C ASN A 166 -10.35 -15.76 24.35
N SER A 167 -10.42 -15.53 23.04
CA SER A 167 -10.01 -14.29 22.42
C SER A 167 -11.16 -13.68 21.63
N LEU A 168 -11.25 -12.35 21.65
CA LEU A 168 -12.00 -11.57 20.66
C LEU A 168 -11.04 -11.16 19.55
N VAL A 169 -11.48 -11.26 18.30
CA VAL A 169 -10.74 -10.77 17.14
C VAL A 169 -11.66 -9.82 16.39
N VAL A 170 -11.18 -8.59 16.15
CA VAL A 170 -11.84 -7.62 15.28
C VAL A 170 -10.97 -7.44 14.04
N VAL A 171 -11.59 -7.58 12.87
CA VAL A 171 -10.94 -7.51 11.57
C VAL A 171 -11.10 -6.11 10.99
N HIS A 172 -9.98 -5.53 10.58
CA HIS A 172 -9.89 -4.22 9.94
C HIS A 172 -9.18 -4.34 8.59
N ASP A 173 -9.38 -3.34 7.72
CA ASP A 173 -8.54 -3.19 6.52
C ASP A 173 -7.06 -3.10 6.89
N TYR A 174 -6.21 -3.81 6.15
CA TYR A 174 -4.76 -3.69 6.32
C TYR A 174 -4.20 -2.53 5.51
N HIS A 175 -3.42 -1.68 6.17
CA HIS A 175 -2.64 -0.63 5.52
C HIS A 175 -1.14 -0.94 5.70
N PRO A 176 -0.45 -1.41 4.65
CA PRO A 176 0.95 -1.83 4.76
C PRO A 176 1.88 -0.64 5.05
N ASP A 177 2.99 -0.91 5.74
CA ASP A 177 4.00 0.08 6.16
C ASP A 177 3.43 1.27 6.97
N SER A 178 2.32 1.03 7.68
CA SER A 178 1.71 2.04 8.55
C SER A 178 2.43 2.15 9.89
N HIS A 179 2.49 3.37 10.40
CA HIS A 179 3.09 3.68 11.70
C HIS A 179 2.08 4.43 12.56
N THR A 180 2.07 4.20 13.86
CA THR A 180 1.25 5.01 14.77
C THR A 180 1.80 6.44 14.88
N LEU A 181 0.94 7.41 15.23
CA LEU A 181 1.41 8.76 15.58
C LEU A 181 2.44 8.72 16.72
N TYR A 182 2.30 7.77 17.65
CA TYR A 182 3.27 7.52 18.70
C TYR A 182 4.64 7.12 18.14
N GLU A 183 4.70 6.13 17.25
CA GLU A 183 5.94 5.67 16.63
C GLU A 183 6.62 6.81 15.84
N ALA A 184 5.84 7.57 15.08
CA ALA A 184 6.36 8.64 14.24
C ALA A 184 6.88 9.86 15.01
N HIS A 185 6.20 10.28 16.09
CA HIS A 185 6.47 11.57 16.73
C HIS A 185 6.98 11.48 18.18
N LEU A 186 6.68 10.39 18.89
CA LEU A 186 7.01 10.24 20.32
C LEU A 186 8.09 9.17 20.57
N GLN A 187 8.09 8.06 19.83
CA GLN A 187 9.06 6.97 20.01
C GLN A 187 10.36 7.18 19.23
N ALA A 188 10.35 7.94 18.12
CA ALA A 188 11.52 8.25 17.29
C ALA A 188 12.70 8.91 18.06
N LEU A 189 12.51 9.22 19.34
CA LEU A 189 13.54 9.61 20.31
C LEU A 189 14.46 8.46 20.79
N TYR A 190 14.18 7.18 20.46
CA TYR A 190 14.78 6.02 21.13
C TYR A 190 15.28 4.87 20.21
N VAL A 191 15.82 5.15 19.02
CA VAL A 191 16.49 4.11 18.20
C VAL A 191 18.02 4.23 18.29
N PRO A 192 18.75 3.34 19.00
CA PRO A 192 20.19 3.50 19.24
C PRO A 192 21.11 3.11 18.08
N TYR A 193 20.60 2.59 16.96
CA TYR A 193 21.44 1.90 15.96
C TYR A 193 21.15 2.22 14.49
N GLN A 194 20.53 3.36 14.20
CA GLN A 194 20.46 3.89 12.84
C GLN A 194 21.20 5.22 12.77
N MET A 195 21.97 5.37 11.68
CA MET A 195 22.85 6.50 11.35
C MET A 195 22.34 7.87 11.84
N PRO A 196 23.22 8.79 12.29
CA PRO A 196 22.86 10.09 12.87
C PRO A 196 22.44 11.09 11.78
N LYS A 197 21.37 10.80 11.04
CA LYS A 197 20.76 11.70 10.05
C LYS A 197 19.35 12.17 10.41
N HIS A 198 18.73 11.59 11.43
CA HIS A 198 17.48 12.13 11.95
C HIS A 198 17.79 13.13 13.06
N PRO A 199 17.56 14.44 12.85
CA PRO A 199 17.59 15.39 13.97
C PRO A 199 16.59 14.89 15.02
N LYS A 200 16.83 15.21 16.30
CA LYS A 200 15.83 15.10 17.38
C LYS A 200 14.45 15.40 16.77
N PRO A 201 13.39 14.59 16.95
CA PRO A 201 12.08 14.94 16.41
C PRO A 201 11.78 16.36 16.90
N GLY A 202 11.84 17.28 15.93
CA GLY A 202 11.49 18.66 16.16
C GLY A 202 10.03 18.71 16.53
N THR A 203 9.61 19.81 17.14
CA THR A 203 8.19 20.15 17.22
C THR A 203 7.52 19.89 15.88
N ILE A 204 6.42 19.15 15.88
CA ILE A 204 5.67 18.83 14.66
C ILE A 204 5.35 20.17 13.96
N PRO A 205 5.68 20.33 12.67
CA PRO A 205 5.34 21.55 11.95
C PRO A 205 3.85 21.84 12.08
N GLU A 206 3.48 23.09 12.40
CA GLU A 206 2.09 23.44 12.67
C GLU A 206 1.17 23.11 11.48
N ARG A 207 1.66 23.22 10.24
CA ARG A 207 0.93 22.78 9.03
C ARG A 207 0.54 21.30 9.10
N THR A 208 1.47 20.44 9.49
CA THR A 208 1.21 19.00 9.66
C THR A 208 0.21 18.76 10.78
N MET A 209 0.30 19.51 11.88
CA MET A 209 -0.66 19.42 12.98
C MET A 209 -2.07 19.79 12.52
N TRP A 210 -2.24 20.87 11.74
CA TRP A 210 -3.53 21.24 11.18
C TRP A 210 -4.09 20.18 10.23
N SER A 211 -3.24 19.56 9.41
CA SER A 211 -3.64 18.44 8.56
C SER A 211 -4.21 17.26 9.37
N TYR A 212 -3.55 16.91 10.49
CA TYR A 212 -4.06 15.90 11.42
C TYR A 212 -5.38 16.33 12.06
N VAL A 213 -5.48 17.59 12.51
CA VAL A 213 -6.72 18.12 13.10
C VAL A 213 -7.89 17.97 12.14
N ILE A 214 -7.72 18.39 10.88
CA ILE A 214 -8.77 18.36 9.86
C ILE A 214 -9.19 16.92 9.54
N GLN A 215 -8.22 16.03 9.34
CA GLN A 215 -8.49 14.63 9.01
C GLN A 215 -9.16 13.86 10.15
N ILE A 216 -8.71 14.07 11.40
CA ILE A 216 -9.29 13.43 12.58
C ILE A 216 -10.68 14.02 12.87
N ALA A 217 -10.86 15.34 12.77
CA ALA A 217 -12.17 15.96 12.93
C ALA A 217 -13.18 15.46 11.88
N ASN A 218 -12.75 15.27 10.63
CA ASN A 218 -13.59 14.72 9.57
C ASN A 218 -13.98 13.26 9.85
N ALA A 219 -13.05 12.45 10.35
CA ALA A 219 -13.34 11.09 10.80
C ALA A 219 -14.34 11.06 11.97
N ILE A 220 -14.12 11.87 13.01
CA ILE A 220 -15.01 11.96 14.18
C ILE A 220 -16.41 12.40 13.74
N ARG A 221 -16.51 13.41 12.86
CA ARG A 221 -17.79 13.86 12.31
C ARG A 221 -18.54 12.75 11.59
N ALA A 222 -17.87 12.01 10.71
CA ALA A 222 -18.52 10.90 10.00
C ALA A 222 -19.06 9.81 10.95
N VAL A 223 -18.35 9.56 12.06
CA VAL A 223 -18.79 8.61 13.11
C VAL A 223 -19.97 9.17 13.89
N HIS A 224 -19.92 10.45 14.28
CA HIS A 224 -20.97 11.10 15.06
C HIS A 224 -22.27 11.23 14.26
N ASP A 225 -22.17 11.60 12.98
CA ASP A 225 -23.30 11.68 12.03
C ASP A 225 -23.96 10.31 11.79
N ALA A 226 -23.20 9.21 11.96
CA ALA A 226 -23.70 7.84 11.89
C ALA A 226 -24.35 7.35 13.22
N GLY A 227 -24.44 8.20 14.25
CA GLY A 227 -24.99 7.85 15.55
C GLY A 227 -24.07 6.95 16.39
N LEU A 228 -22.76 6.98 16.12
CA LEU A 228 -21.73 6.23 16.83
C LEU A 228 -20.79 7.19 17.59
N ALA A 229 -19.89 6.63 18.39
CA ALA A 229 -18.78 7.34 19.03
C ALA A 229 -17.47 6.58 18.76
N VAL A 230 -16.34 7.29 18.65
CA VAL A 230 -15.03 6.70 18.34
C VAL A 230 -14.49 5.89 19.51
N ARG A 231 -14.79 6.31 20.75
CA ARG A 231 -14.45 5.67 22.04
C ARG A 231 -12.96 5.66 22.40
N ILE A 232 -12.04 5.74 21.43
CA ILE A 232 -10.59 5.89 21.66
C ILE A 232 -9.97 6.80 20.60
N VAL A 233 -9.43 7.93 21.04
CA VAL A 233 -8.62 8.84 20.20
C VAL A 233 -7.26 9.04 20.89
N ASP A 234 -6.26 8.26 20.46
CA ASP A 234 -4.94 8.21 21.11
C ASP A 234 -3.78 8.07 20.11
N VAL A 235 -2.59 8.55 20.48
CA VAL A 235 -1.37 8.52 19.64
C VAL A 235 -1.01 7.11 19.18
N THR A 236 -1.34 6.07 19.96
CA THR A 236 -1.05 4.67 19.62
C THR A 236 -2.12 3.99 18.76
N LYS A 237 -3.24 4.68 18.47
CA LYS A 237 -4.40 4.13 17.76
C LYS A 237 -4.77 4.92 16.51
N ILE A 238 -3.96 5.91 16.15
CA ILE A 238 -4.06 6.64 14.88
C ILE A 238 -2.84 6.30 14.04
N LEU A 239 -3.09 5.79 12.84
CA LEU A 239 -2.06 5.36 11.90
C LEU A 239 -1.77 6.45 10.88
N ILE A 240 -0.49 6.74 10.66
CA ILE A 240 0.02 7.37 9.45
C ILE A 240 0.19 6.28 8.41
N THR A 241 -0.43 6.48 7.26
CA THR A 241 -0.59 5.45 6.21
C THR A 241 -0.11 5.93 4.83
N GLY A 242 0.59 7.05 4.82
CA GLY A 242 1.09 7.77 3.66
C GLY A 242 1.54 9.16 4.08
N LYS A 243 2.04 9.97 3.14
CA LYS A 243 2.50 11.34 3.42
C LYS A 243 1.36 12.18 4.03
N ASN A 244 1.51 12.52 5.32
CA ASN A 244 0.53 13.25 6.14
C ASN A 244 -0.89 12.65 6.20
N ARG A 245 -1.08 11.37 5.86
CA ARG A 245 -2.41 10.76 5.78
C ARG A 245 -2.70 9.89 7.01
N VAL A 246 -3.64 10.34 7.86
CA VAL A 246 -3.97 9.68 9.13
C VAL A 246 -5.28 8.90 9.11
N ARG A 247 -5.36 7.81 9.88
CA ARG A 247 -6.57 6.97 10.01
C ARG A 247 -6.80 6.51 11.45
N LEU A 248 -8.04 6.58 11.93
CA LEU A 248 -8.48 5.93 13.19
C LEU A 248 -8.47 4.41 13.00
N SER A 249 -7.76 3.65 13.85
CA SER A 249 -7.48 2.22 13.59
C SER A 249 -8.10 1.22 14.57
N ALA A 250 -8.87 1.70 15.54
CA ALA A 250 -9.38 0.88 16.64
C ALA A 250 -10.89 0.99 16.87
N CYS A 251 -11.62 1.47 15.86
CA CYS A 251 -13.07 1.62 15.89
C CYS A 251 -13.78 0.25 16.04
N GLY A 252 -14.91 0.25 16.75
CA GLY A 252 -15.76 -0.92 17.00
C GLY A 252 -15.30 -1.85 18.12
N ILE A 253 -14.07 -1.69 18.61
CA ILE A 253 -13.50 -2.62 19.60
C ILE A 253 -14.07 -2.35 20.98
N VAL A 254 -14.07 -1.09 21.42
CA VAL A 254 -14.61 -0.72 22.74
C VAL A 254 -16.10 -0.97 22.83
N ASP A 255 -16.83 -0.80 21.73
CA ASP A 255 -18.27 -1.07 21.63
C ASP A 255 -18.58 -2.54 22.00
N VAL A 256 -17.76 -3.49 21.53
CA VAL A 256 -17.89 -4.90 21.89
C VAL A 256 -17.42 -5.16 23.33
N LEU A 257 -16.28 -4.58 23.73
CA LEU A 257 -15.69 -4.83 25.05
C LEU A 257 -16.53 -4.27 26.21
N MET A 258 -17.21 -3.14 25.97
CA MET A 258 -18.01 -2.41 26.96
C MET A 258 -19.50 -2.46 26.65
N HIS A 259 -19.97 -3.47 25.91
CA HIS A 259 -21.38 -3.61 25.50
C HIS A 259 -22.37 -3.55 26.67
N GLU A 260 -21.99 -4.06 27.84
CA GLU A 260 -22.84 -4.05 29.04
C GLU A 260 -22.88 -2.67 29.73
N ALA A 261 -21.83 -1.87 29.57
CA ALA A 261 -21.75 -0.52 30.12
C ALA A 261 -22.42 0.48 29.18
N GLN A 262 -23.74 0.32 28.99
CA GLN A 262 -24.53 1.21 28.14
C GLN A 262 -24.41 2.65 28.64
N ALA A 263 -23.88 3.51 27.78
CA ALA A 263 -23.75 4.93 28.01
C ALA A 263 -24.46 5.67 26.87
N ASP A 264 -24.98 6.86 27.19
CA ASP A 264 -25.58 7.73 26.19
C ASP A 264 -24.54 8.09 25.12
N VAL A 265 -24.87 7.87 23.84
CA VAL A 265 -23.98 8.17 22.72
C VAL A 265 -23.56 9.63 22.75
N ALA A 266 -24.45 10.56 23.11
CA ALA A 266 -24.11 11.97 23.18
C ALA A 266 -22.99 12.24 24.22
N PHE A 267 -23.01 11.51 25.34
CA PHE A 267 -21.94 11.57 26.33
C PHE A 267 -20.63 10.98 25.78
N LEU A 268 -20.68 9.83 25.12
CA LEU A 268 -19.50 9.21 24.50
C LEU A 268 -18.87 10.10 23.41
N GLN A 269 -19.71 10.82 22.66
CA GLN A 269 -19.25 11.78 21.65
C GLN A 269 -18.55 12.99 22.30
N GLN A 270 -18.94 13.42 23.50
CA GLN A 270 -18.18 14.43 24.26
C GLN A 270 -16.82 13.90 24.72
N GLU A 271 -16.76 12.63 25.16
CA GLU A 271 -15.48 11.99 25.52
C GLU A 271 -14.52 11.94 24.33
N ASP A 272 -15.01 11.68 23.11
CA ASP A 272 -14.21 11.71 21.89
C ASP A 272 -13.53 13.07 21.68
N LEU A 273 -14.26 14.18 21.91
CA LEU A 273 -13.70 15.53 21.78
C LEU A 273 -12.60 15.79 22.80
N VAL A 274 -12.79 15.34 24.05
CA VAL A 274 -11.78 15.50 25.10
C VAL A 274 -10.53 14.69 24.77
N MET A 275 -10.68 13.43 24.36
CA MET A 275 -9.54 12.59 23.93
C MET A 275 -8.81 13.18 22.73
N PHE A 276 -9.55 13.78 21.78
CA PHE A 276 -8.95 14.47 20.65
C PHE A 276 -8.13 15.69 21.09
N GLY A 277 -8.63 16.49 22.03
CA GLY A 277 -7.85 17.60 22.59
C GLY A 277 -6.59 17.13 23.34
N GLN A 278 -6.70 16.06 24.12
CA GLN A 278 -5.56 15.45 24.82
C GLN A 278 -4.52 14.90 23.84
N LEU A 279 -4.94 14.30 22.72
CA LEU A 279 -4.07 13.87 21.64
C LEU A 279 -3.23 15.04 21.11
N LEU A 280 -3.86 16.18 20.82
CA LEU A 280 -3.15 17.36 20.32
C LEU A 280 -2.11 17.88 21.32
N MET A 281 -2.42 17.86 22.62
CA MET A 281 -1.44 18.24 23.66
C MET A 281 -0.23 17.30 23.68
N GLN A 282 -0.46 15.97 23.59
CA GLN A 282 0.61 14.98 23.58
C GLN A 282 1.54 15.15 22.38
N LEU A 283 0.96 15.37 21.20
CA LEU A 283 1.70 15.61 19.96
C LEU A 283 2.47 16.92 20.01
N ALA A 284 1.84 17.99 20.50
CA ALA A 284 2.46 19.30 20.61
C ALA A 284 3.67 19.28 21.56
N CYS A 285 3.58 18.55 22.67
CA CYS A 285 4.60 18.50 23.70
C CYS A 285 5.61 17.35 23.53
N GLY A 286 5.37 16.43 22.60
CA GLY A 286 6.22 15.27 22.36
C GLY A 286 6.28 14.25 23.50
N ALA A 287 5.28 14.22 24.39
CA ALA A 287 5.26 13.33 25.55
C ALA A 287 3.84 12.97 26.01
N THR A 288 3.61 11.71 26.33
CA THR A 288 2.31 11.20 26.81
C THR A 288 2.00 11.63 28.25
N SER A 289 3.02 11.80 29.09
CA SER A 289 2.87 12.17 30.52
C SER A 289 2.30 13.57 30.74
N VAL A 290 2.28 14.39 29.69
CA VAL A 290 1.86 15.79 29.73
C VAL A 290 0.37 15.96 30.07
N ILE A 291 -0.46 14.94 29.78
CA ILE A 291 -1.89 14.93 30.13
C ILE A 291 -2.10 15.12 31.64
N HIS A 292 -1.15 14.66 32.47
CA HIS A 292 -1.21 14.80 33.93
C HIS A 292 -0.78 16.18 34.44
N ASN A 293 -0.28 17.07 33.58
CA ASN A 293 0.06 18.44 33.92
C ASN A 293 -0.41 19.43 32.83
N PRO A 294 -1.74 19.68 32.73
CA PRO A 294 -2.31 20.57 31.72
C PRO A 294 -1.72 21.99 31.69
N PRO A 295 -1.43 22.66 32.83
CA PRO A 295 -0.83 24.00 32.79
C PRO A 295 0.52 24.04 32.06
N LYS A 296 1.41 23.08 32.34
CA LYS A 296 2.71 22.97 31.68
C LYS A 296 2.57 22.66 30.19
N ALA A 297 1.60 21.80 29.86
CA ALA A 297 1.28 21.49 28.47
C ALA A 297 0.89 22.73 27.69
N MET A 298 0.03 23.57 28.27
CA MET A 298 -0.46 24.80 27.64
C MET A 298 0.65 25.84 27.45
N GLU A 299 1.61 25.93 28.38
CA GLU A 299 2.78 26.80 28.22
C GLU A 299 3.65 26.37 27.03
N LEU A 300 3.95 25.07 26.93
CA LEU A 300 4.72 24.52 25.81
C LEU A 300 3.96 24.70 24.49
N PHE A 301 2.65 24.47 24.51
CA PHE A 301 1.78 24.66 23.36
C PHE A 301 1.83 26.10 22.85
N ALA A 302 1.63 27.08 23.73
CA ALA A 302 1.63 28.50 23.40
C ALA A 302 3.00 29.00 22.92
N ARG A 303 4.09 28.31 23.29
CA ARG A 303 5.45 28.63 22.86
C ARG A 303 5.74 28.23 21.42
N PHE A 304 5.17 27.12 20.94
CA PHE A 304 5.54 26.51 19.67
C PHE A 304 4.46 26.55 18.58
N TYR A 305 3.20 26.85 18.95
CA TYR A 305 2.06 26.83 18.03
C TYR A 305 1.24 28.11 18.12
N SER A 306 0.48 28.39 17.06
CA SER A 306 -0.40 29.56 17.02
C SER A 306 -1.52 29.54 18.06
N ALA A 307 -2.03 30.74 18.36
CA ALA A 307 -3.20 30.93 19.22
C ALA A 307 -4.45 30.23 18.67
N ASP A 308 -4.58 30.05 17.35
CA ASP A 308 -5.72 29.37 16.75
C ASP A 308 -5.73 27.87 17.11
N LEU A 309 -4.57 27.21 17.01
CA LEU A 309 -4.46 25.81 17.37
C LEU A 309 -4.68 25.63 18.89
N GLN A 310 -4.25 26.61 19.68
CA GLN A 310 -4.46 26.62 21.13
C GLN A 310 -5.95 26.74 21.45
N LYS A 311 -6.68 27.63 20.76
CA LYS A 311 -8.14 27.78 20.90
C LYS A 311 -8.86 26.47 20.56
N VAL A 312 -8.52 25.80 19.47
CA VAL A 312 -9.13 24.51 19.09
C VAL A 312 -8.89 23.46 20.16
N THR A 313 -7.65 23.35 20.64
CA THR A 313 -7.28 22.39 21.69
C THR A 313 -8.05 22.65 22.99
N MET A 314 -8.16 23.92 23.40
CA MET A 314 -8.92 24.31 24.59
C MET A 314 -10.43 24.09 24.43
N PHE A 315 -10.98 24.36 23.25
CA PHE A 315 -12.38 24.05 22.94
C PHE A 315 -12.65 22.55 23.10
N LEU A 316 -11.77 21.70 22.57
CA LEU A 316 -11.89 20.24 22.64
C LEU A 316 -11.85 19.71 24.08
N ILE A 317 -10.94 20.22 24.93
CA ILE A 317 -10.76 19.78 26.33
C ILE A 317 -11.77 20.42 27.28
N GLY A 318 -12.32 21.58 26.90
CA GLY A 318 -13.28 22.32 27.72
C GLY A 318 -14.46 21.47 28.18
N THR A 319 -15.12 21.91 29.24
CA THR A 319 -16.24 21.20 29.86
C THR A 319 -17.25 20.70 28.82
N PRO A 320 -17.70 19.45 28.90
CA PRO A 320 -18.77 18.94 28.05
C PRO A 320 -20.02 19.81 28.13
N GLU A 321 -20.56 20.21 26.99
CA GLU A 321 -21.79 21.01 26.90
C GLU A 321 -22.72 20.40 25.86
N PRO A 322 -24.06 20.41 26.06
CA PRO A 322 -25.00 19.77 25.13
C PRO A 322 -24.93 20.29 23.69
N ARG A 323 -24.47 21.53 23.48
CA ARG A 323 -24.34 22.14 22.15
C ARG A 323 -22.96 21.95 21.53
N LYS A 324 -21.97 21.54 22.33
CA LYS A 324 -20.60 21.32 21.87
C LYS A 324 -20.58 20.10 20.96
N ASN A 325 -20.11 20.24 19.74
CA ASN A 325 -20.02 19.15 18.79
C ASN A 325 -18.83 19.36 17.85
N ILE A 326 -18.43 18.30 17.14
CA ILE A 326 -17.28 18.35 16.23
C ILE A 326 -17.44 19.34 15.08
N GLY A 327 -18.69 19.66 14.69
CA GLY A 327 -19.00 20.66 13.67
C GLY A 327 -18.37 22.03 13.96
N GLN A 328 -18.36 22.45 15.23
CA GLN A 328 -17.79 23.74 15.65
C GLN A 328 -16.27 23.82 15.42
N VAL A 329 -15.56 22.68 15.35
CA VAL A 329 -14.13 22.68 15.00
C VAL A 329 -13.92 23.14 13.56
N PHE A 330 -14.82 22.79 12.64
CA PHE A 330 -14.71 23.22 11.24
C PHE A 330 -14.88 24.74 11.09
N ASP A 331 -15.72 25.35 11.93
CA ASP A 331 -15.86 26.81 11.99
C ASP A 331 -14.56 27.49 12.48
N MET A 332 -13.82 26.83 13.37
CA MET A 332 -12.54 27.32 13.92
C MET A 332 -11.34 27.13 12.96
N VAL A 333 -11.39 26.13 12.09
CA VAL A 333 -10.31 25.82 11.13
C VAL A 333 -10.25 26.84 9.99
N GLY A 334 -11.41 27.33 9.53
CA GLY A 334 -11.53 28.34 8.48
C GLY A 334 -10.95 27.90 7.13
N SER A 335 -10.17 28.78 6.49
CA SER A 335 -9.60 28.54 5.14
C SER A 335 -8.56 27.42 5.08
N ARG A 336 -8.07 26.92 6.23
CA ARG A 336 -7.12 25.78 6.27
C ARG A 336 -7.74 24.50 5.71
N LEU A 337 -9.07 24.37 5.74
CA LEU A 337 -9.77 23.27 5.08
C LEU A 337 -9.56 23.28 3.56
N LEU A 338 -9.56 24.48 2.93
CA LEU A 338 -9.28 24.62 1.51
C LEU A 338 -7.85 24.21 1.18
N ALA A 339 -6.88 24.60 2.03
CA ALA A 339 -5.49 24.21 1.86
C ALA A 339 -5.28 22.68 1.92
N GLU A 340 -5.99 21.96 2.79
CA GLU A 340 -5.96 20.49 2.78
C GLU A 340 -6.61 19.89 1.52
N MET A 341 -7.68 20.52 1.02
CA MET A 341 -8.34 20.10 -0.21
C MET A 341 -7.44 20.28 -1.43
N ASP A 342 -6.72 21.40 -1.51
CA ASP A 342 -5.73 21.69 -2.56
C ASP A 342 -4.56 20.68 -2.53
N GLU A 343 -4.09 20.31 -1.33
CA GLU A 343 -3.05 19.29 -1.17
C GLU A 343 -3.54 17.90 -1.60
N MET A 344 -4.81 17.56 -1.33
CA MET A 344 -5.40 16.32 -1.82
C MET A 344 -5.48 16.27 -3.35
N GLN A 345 -5.86 17.38 -4.00
CA GLN A 345 -5.86 17.47 -5.48
C GLN A 345 -4.45 17.37 -6.04
N THR A 346 -3.50 18.10 -5.46
CA THR A 346 -2.08 18.04 -5.85
C THR A 346 -1.51 16.63 -5.69
N ALA A 347 -1.92 15.90 -4.65
CA ALA A 347 -1.53 14.50 -4.47
C ALA A 347 -2.15 13.57 -5.53
N ALA A 348 -3.39 13.83 -5.96
CA ALA A 348 -4.02 13.10 -7.05
C ALA A 348 -3.30 13.35 -8.38
N ASP A 349 -3.02 14.60 -8.73
CA ASP A 349 -2.28 14.97 -9.95
C ASP A 349 -0.89 14.33 -9.97
N ARG A 350 -0.20 14.30 -8.82
CA ARG A 350 1.10 13.62 -8.68
C ARG A 350 0.98 12.12 -8.95
N LEU A 351 -0.03 11.46 -8.38
CA LEU A 351 -0.28 10.04 -8.59
C LEU A 351 -0.60 9.76 -10.06
N GLU A 352 -1.44 10.58 -10.69
CA GLU A 352 -1.76 10.47 -12.12
C GLU A 352 -0.51 10.66 -12.98
N GLY A 353 0.36 11.62 -12.66
CA GLY A 353 1.64 11.81 -13.33
C GLY A 353 2.57 10.59 -13.25
N GLU A 354 2.69 9.97 -12.06
CA GLU A 354 3.46 8.74 -11.88
C GLU A 354 2.83 7.57 -12.66
N LEU A 355 1.49 7.43 -12.63
CA LEU A 355 0.77 6.39 -13.39
C LEU A 355 0.90 6.59 -14.90
N MET A 356 0.90 7.83 -15.39
CA MET A 356 1.14 8.15 -16.79
C MET A 356 2.51 7.66 -17.25
N SER A 357 3.53 7.74 -16.39
CA SER A 357 4.87 7.22 -16.73
C SER A 357 4.90 5.69 -16.91
N GLU A 358 3.99 4.97 -16.26
CA GLU A 358 3.89 3.50 -16.34
C GLU A 358 2.88 3.00 -17.38
N LEU A 359 2.07 3.89 -17.96
CA LEU A 359 1.00 3.55 -18.89
C LEU A 359 1.48 2.67 -20.06
N GLU A 360 2.65 3.01 -20.61
CA GLU A 360 3.22 2.33 -21.77
C GLU A 360 4.04 1.10 -21.36
N ASN A 361 4.70 1.11 -20.20
CA ASN A 361 5.63 0.06 -19.78
C ASN A 361 4.99 -1.34 -19.80
N GLY A 362 3.75 -1.47 -19.32
CA GLY A 362 3.02 -2.75 -19.38
C GLY A 362 2.74 -3.23 -20.82
N ARG A 363 2.47 -2.31 -21.75
CA ARG A 363 2.25 -2.63 -23.18
C ARG A 363 3.57 -3.04 -23.84
N LEU A 364 4.63 -2.29 -23.56
CA LEU A 364 5.97 -2.53 -24.07
C LEU A 364 6.53 -3.87 -23.59
N VAL A 365 6.35 -4.24 -22.31
CA VAL A 365 6.74 -5.56 -21.80
C VAL A 365 6.05 -6.69 -22.57
N ARG A 366 4.73 -6.59 -22.81
CA ARG A 366 4.01 -7.60 -23.61
C ARG A 366 4.56 -7.70 -25.03
N LEU A 367 4.89 -6.57 -25.65
CA LEU A 367 5.48 -6.53 -26.98
C LEU A 367 6.88 -7.17 -27.02
N LEU A 368 7.74 -6.84 -26.05
CA LEU A 368 9.06 -7.44 -25.88
C LEU A 368 8.96 -8.96 -25.65
N CYS A 369 7.97 -9.43 -24.89
CA CYS A 369 7.72 -10.87 -24.75
C CYS A 369 7.36 -11.51 -26.10
N LYS A 370 6.53 -10.87 -26.94
CA LYS A 370 6.23 -11.38 -28.29
C LYS A 370 7.50 -11.49 -29.14
N PHE A 371 8.37 -10.47 -29.11
CA PHE A 371 9.69 -10.55 -29.75
C PHE A 371 10.48 -11.75 -29.23
N GLY A 372 10.53 -11.95 -27.91
CA GLY A 372 11.23 -13.08 -27.29
C GLY A 372 10.67 -14.46 -27.69
N PHE A 373 9.35 -14.59 -27.87
CA PHE A 373 8.73 -15.84 -28.34
C PHE A 373 9.00 -16.14 -29.81
N ILE A 374 9.12 -15.12 -30.66
CA ILE A 374 9.29 -15.26 -32.11
C ILE A 374 10.77 -15.43 -32.49
N ASN A 375 11.65 -14.62 -31.89
CA ASN A 375 13.04 -14.53 -32.28
C ASN A 375 13.84 -15.79 -31.91
N GLU A 376 14.73 -16.21 -32.81
CA GLU A 376 15.84 -17.14 -32.53
C GLU A 376 15.45 -18.48 -31.89
N ARG A 377 14.28 -19.01 -32.28
CA ARG A 377 13.79 -20.32 -31.82
C ARG A 377 14.74 -21.46 -32.24
N PRO A 378 15.22 -22.30 -31.30
CA PRO A 378 16.28 -23.28 -31.53
C PRO A 378 15.87 -24.39 -32.50
N GLU A 379 14.60 -24.80 -32.51
CA GLU A 379 14.06 -25.82 -33.40
C GLU A 379 14.15 -25.42 -34.89
N PHE A 380 14.30 -24.12 -35.17
CA PHE A 380 14.47 -23.59 -36.52
C PHE A 380 15.89 -23.07 -36.80
N ALA A 381 16.85 -23.24 -35.87
CA ALA A 381 18.23 -22.77 -36.04
C ALA A 381 18.94 -23.41 -37.25
N ARG A 382 18.48 -24.60 -37.67
CA ARG A 382 18.97 -25.30 -38.89
C ARG A 382 18.11 -25.02 -40.12
N GLU A 383 16.95 -24.40 -39.96
CA GLU A 383 16.07 -23.99 -41.03
C GLU A 383 16.32 -22.52 -41.36
N SER A 384 17.31 -22.26 -42.22
CA SER A 384 17.63 -20.90 -42.69
C SER A 384 16.39 -20.14 -43.20
N ARG A 385 15.36 -20.84 -43.70
CA ARG A 385 14.10 -20.22 -44.15
C ARG A 385 13.28 -19.59 -43.03
N TRP A 386 13.36 -20.09 -41.79
CA TRP A 386 12.54 -19.58 -40.69
C TRP A 386 12.94 -18.15 -40.26
N SER A 387 14.24 -17.82 -40.27
CA SER A 387 14.74 -16.49 -39.91
C SER A 387 15.06 -15.59 -41.10
N GLU A 388 15.30 -16.16 -42.29
CA GLU A 388 15.76 -15.41 -43.47
C GLU A 388 14.68 -15.15 -44.54
N THR A 389 13.40 -15.52 -44.32
CA THR A 389 12.34 -15.25 -45.31
C THR A 389 11.02 -14.76 -44.70
N GLY A 390 10.28 -13.92 -45.45
CA GLY A 390 8.93 -13.46 -45.11
C GLY A 390 8.85 -12.52 -43.90
N ASP A 391 7.70 -12.52 -43.22
CA ASP A 391 7.38 -11.69 -42.04
C ASP A 391 8.48 -11.76 -40.95
N ARG A 392 9.05 -12.94 -40.72
CA ARG A 392 10.08 -13.18 -39.70
C ARG A 392 11.41 -12.47 -40.00
N TYR A 393 11.75 -12.33 -41.28
CA TYR A 393 12.94 -11.57 -41.69
C TYR A 393 12.77 -10.08 -41.39
N ILE A 394 11.58 -9.52 -41.65
CA ILE A 394 11.25 -8.12 -41.32
C ILE A 394 11.36 -7.91 -39.80
N ILE A 395 10.83 -8.83 -38.99
CA ILE A 395 10.90 -8.77 -37.52
C ILE A 395 12.36 -8.83 -37.03
N LYS A 396 13.19 -9.70 -37.63
CA LYS A 396 14.63 -9.81 -37.32
C LYS A 396 15.37 -8.51 -37.61
N LEU A 397 15.16 -7.92 -38.79
CA LEU A 397 15.79 -6.65 -39.15
C LEU A 397 15.30 -5.50 -38.26
N PHE A 398 14.01 -5.46 -37.92
CA PHE A 398 13.48 -4.47 -37.00
C PHE A 398 14.08 -4.59 -35.60
N ARG A 399 14.26 -5.82 -35.09
CA ARG A 399 14.97 -6.04 -33.83
C ARG A 399 16.38 -5.46 -33.90
N ASP A 400 17.12 -5.73 -34.97
CA ASP A 400 18.48 -5.20 -35.13
C ASP A 400 18.46 -3.65 -35.20
N TYR A 401 17.50 -3.05 -35.91
CA TYR A 401 17.29 -1.59 -35.95
C TYR A 401 17.00 -0.96 -34.58
N VAL A 402 16.29 -1.67 -33.70
CA VAL A 402 15.90 -1.17 -32.37
C VAL A 402 16.99 -1.40 -31.33
N PHE A 403 17.58 -2.60 -31.26
CA PHE A 403 18.40 -3.04 -30.14
C PHE A 403 19.89 -3.18 -30.45
N HIS A 404 20.28 -3.25 -31.72
CA HIS A 404 21.66 -3.49 -32.15
C HIS A 404 22.23 -2.29 -32.92
N GLN A 405 21.93 -1.08 -32.46
CA GLN A 405 22.48 0.15 -33.02
C GLN A 405 23.99 0.23 -32.77
N VAL A 406 24.73 0.73 -33.77
CA VAL A 406 26.15 1.04 -33.67
C VAL A 406 26.41 2.48 -34.10
N ASP A 407 27.44 3.11 -33.55
CA ASP A 407 27.91 4.43 -33.97
C ASP A 407 28.79 4.35 -35.24
N GLU A 408 29.28 5.50 -35.71
CA GLU A 408 30.16 5.59 -36.89
C GLU A 408 31.48 4.83 -36.72
N GLN A 409 31.91 4.54 -35.48
CA GLN A 409 33.10 3.76 -35.18
C GLN A 409 32.80 2.27 -34.94
N GLY A 410 31.53 1.85 -35.06
CA GLY A 410 31.09 0.48 -34.84
C GLY A 410 30.88 0.10 -33.37
N ASN A 411 30.90 1.07 -32.44
CA ASN A 411 30.64 0.78 -31.03
C ASN A 411 29.13 0.62 -30.80
N PRO A 412 28.71 -0.27 -29.87
CA PRO A 412 27.30 -0.47 -29.56
C PRO A 412 26.69 0.77 -28.90
N VAL A 413 25.51 1.19 -29.40
CA VAL A 413 24.75 2.32 -28.88
C VAL A 413 23.58 1.80 -28.03
N VAL A 414 23.59 2.17 -26.74
CA VAL A 414 22.52 1.83 -25.79
C VAL A 414 21.67 3.08 -25.52
N ASN A 415 20.66 3.31 -26.38
CA ASN A 415 19.78 4.48 -26.29
C ASN A 415 18.33 4.07 -26.01
N LEU A 416 17.92 4.17 -24.74
CA LEU A 416 16.57 3.80 -24.33
C LEU A 416 15.49 4.71 -24.96
N THR A 417 15.79 5.98 -25.23
CA THR A 417 14.85 6.89 -25.90
C THR A 417 14.49 6.39 -27.30
N HIS A 418 15.49 5.90 -28.06
CA HIS A 418 15.26 5.28 -29.37
C HIS A 418 14.39 4.04 -29.25
N VAL A 419 14.74 3.14 -28.33
CA VAL A 419 14.01 1.89 -28.10
C VAL A 419 12.54 2.16 -27.78
N LEU A 420 12.27 3.00 -26.78
CA LEU A 420 10.89 3.32 -26.36
C LEU A 420 10.11 3.99 -27.47
N THR A 421 10.71 4.93 -28.21
CA THR A 421 10.07 5.61 -29.34
C THR A 421 9.67 4.61 -30.43
N CYS A 422 10.58 3.71 -30.81
CA CYS A 422 10.31 2.69 -31.84
C CYS A 422 9.22 1.72 -31.39
N LEU A 423 9.29 1.23 -30.14
CA LEU A 423 8.30 0.29 -29.65
C LEU A 423 6.91 0.94 -29.46
N ASN A 424 6.84 2.22 -29.08
CA ASN A 424 5.58 2.96 -29.02
C ASN A 424 4.95 3.15 -30.40
N LYS A 425 5.76 3.51 -31.41
CA LYS A 425 5.31 3.61 -32.82
C LYS A 425 4.86 2.25 -33.35
N LEU A 426 5.58 1.18 -33.02
CA LEU A 426 5.22 -0.18 -33.36
C LEU A 426 3.90 -0.61 -32.71
N ASP A 427 3.74 -0.37 -31.40
CA ASP A 427 2.53 -0.74 -30.68
C ASP A 427 1.31 0.06 -31.15
N ALA A 428 1.49 1.34 -31.50
CA ALA A 428 0.47 2.15 -32.16
C ALA A 428 0.17 1.67 -33.60
N GLY A 429 1.16 1.12 -34.31
CA GLY A 429 1.05 0.73 -35.71
C GLY A 429 0.95 1.94 -36.63
N THR A 430 1.89 2.90 -36.49
CA THR A 430 1.89 4.12 -37.30
C THR A 430 2.23 3.87 -38.76
N ASP A 431 1.78 4.74 -39.66
CA ASP A 431 2.13 4.70 -41.09
C ASP A 431 3.54 5.26 -41.39
N GLU A 432 4.28 5.70 -40.36
CA GLU A 432 5.67 6.15 -40.49
C GLU A 432 6.54 5.01 -41.02
N ARG A 433 7.33 5.30 -42.06
CA ARG A 433 8.22 4.34 -42.71
C ARG A 433 9.64 4.48 -42.22
N ILE A 434 10.28 3.36 -41.95
CA ILE A 434 11.69 3.26 -41.58
C ILE A 434 12.44 2.38 -42.58
N MET A 435 13.75 2.58 -42.63
CA MET A 435 14.66 1.80 -43.45
C MET A 435 15.32 0.72 -42.60
N LEU A 436 15.13 -0.54 -42.98
CA LEU A 436 15.73 -1.71 -42.36
C LEU A 436 16.83 -2.25 -43.28
N ILE A 437 18.04 -2.39 -42.74
CA ILE A 437 19.22 -2.81 -43.50
C ILE A 437 19.67 -4.19 -43.00
N SER A 438 19.98 -5.09 -43.91
CA SER A 438 20.55 -6.40 -43.58
C SER A 438 21.97 -6.28 -43.02
N ARG A 439 22.41 -7.27 -42.26
CA ARG A 439 23.75 -7.25 -41.60
C ARG A 439 24.92 -7.25 -42.57
N ASP A 440 24.72 -7.78 -43.77
CA ASP A 440 25.70 -7.75 -44.87
C ASP A 440 25.63 -6.44 -45.68
N GLU A 441 24.72 -5.53 -45.31
CA GLU A 441 24.46 -4.24 -45.97
C GLU A 441 24.04 -4.37 -47.44
N GLN A 442 23.68 -5.58 -47.90
CA GLN A 442 23.32 -5.84 -49.29
C GLN A 442 21.82 -5.61 -49.58
N SER A 443 20.98 -5.67 -48.55
CA SER A 443 19.52 -5.54 -48.67
C SER A 443 18.98 -4.40 -47.82
N CYS A 444 18.10 -3.61 -48.41
CA CYS A 444 17.43 -2.50 -47.77
C CYS A 444 15.91 -2.61 -47.99
N LEU A 445 15.14 -2.56 -46.91
CA LEU A 445 13.68 -2.62 -46.93
C LEU A 445 13.11 -1.35 -46.31
N VAL A 446 12.16 -0.72 -47.01
CA VAL A 446 11.41 0.42 -46.47
C VAL A 446 10.03 -0.08 -46.07
N VAL A 447 9.75 -0.10 -44.77
CA VAL A 447 8.52 -0.65 -44.19
C VAL A 447 7.94 0.32 -43.16
N SER A 448 6.62 0.34 -43.03
CA SER A 448 5.90 1.08 -42.00
C SER A 448 5.81 0.31 -40.68
N TYR A 449 5.71 1.02 -39.55
CA TYR A 449 5.47 0.39 -38.25
C TYR A 449 4.18 -0.46 -38.25
N LYS A 450 3.15 -0.05 -39.01
CA LYS A 450 1.92 -0.81 -39.22
C LYS A 450 2.15 -2.17 -39.89
N GLU A 451 2.98 -2.22 -40.93
CA GLU A 451 3.34 -3.48 -41.62
C GLU A 451 4.16 -4.39 -40.71
N ILE A 452 5.11 -3.83 -39.96
CA ILE A 452 5.92 -4.59 -38.99
C ILE A 452 5.02 -5.18 -37.90
N LYS A 453 4.05 -4.40 -37.39
CA LYS A 453 3.09 -4.88 -36.40
C LYS A 453 2.28 -6.07 -36.93
N ALA A 454 1.79 -6.00 -38.17
CA ALA A 454 1.07 -7.09 -38.80
C ALA A 454 1.92 -8.37 -38.92
N CYS A 455 3.20 -8.23 -39.27
CA CYS A 455 4.15 -9.35 -39.30
C CYS A 455 4.29 -10.02 -37.92
N ILE A 456 4.44 -9.22 -36.85
CA ILE A 456 4.56 -9.72 -35.47
C ILE A 456 3.29 -10.44 -35.02
N GLU A 457 2.12 -9.87 -35.30
CA GLU A 457 0.83 -10.45 -34.93
C GLU A 457 0.56 -11.77 -35.67
N SER A 458 0.89 -11.83 -36.96
CA SER A 458 0.85 -13.03 -37.79
C SER A 458 1.75 -14.12 -37.21
N ALA A 459 3.04 -13.82 -37.03
CA ALA A 459 4.03 -14.77 -36.51
C ALA A 459 3.70 -15.27 -35.09
N PHE A 460 3.22 -14.39 -34.21
CA PHE A 460 2.80 -14.77 -32.86
C PHE A 460 1.56 -15.67 -32.89
N SER A 461 0.59 -15.39 -33.76
CA SER A 461 -0.63 -16.19 -33.90
C SER A 461 -0.36 -17.58 -34.47
N GLU A 462 0.62 -17.72 -35.35
CA GLU A 462 1.07 -19.03 -35.82
C GLU A 462 1.68 -19.88 -34.70
N LEU A 463 2.38 -19.25 -33.75
CA LEU A 463 2.98 -19.95 -32.61
C LEU A 463 1.93 -20.38 -31.58
N SER A 464 0.88 -19.59 -31.37
CA SER A 464 -0.16 -19.91 -30.38
C SER A 464 -1.19 -20.94 -30.84
N ARG A 465 -1.25 -21.22 -32.14
CA ARG A 465 -2.15 -22.24 -32.73
C ARG A 465 -1.51 -23.62 -32.89
N ARG A 466 -0.19 -23.71 -32.72
CA ARG A 466 0.54 -24.98 -32.65
C ARG A 466 0.50 -25.48 -31.21
#